data_AF-A0A1T5FWB8-F1
#
_entry.id   AF-A0A1T5FWB8-F1
#
_cell.length_a   1.000
_cell.length_b   1.000
_cell.length_c   1.000
_cell.angle_alpha   90.00
_cell.angle_beta   90.00
_cell.angle_gamma   90.00
#
_symmetry.space_group_name_H-M   'P 1'
#
loop_
_entity.id
_entity.type
_entity.pdbx_description
1 polymer ?
#
loop_
_entity_poly.entity_id
_entity_poly.type
_entity_poly.pdbx_seq_one_letter_code
_entity_poly.pdbx_strand_id
1 'polypeptide(L)'
;MKVVSRILTIGLLSLGLTILSSTVTLGQCAMCSLNAENSTQHGSTQGKGLNNGILFLLGAPFLIGAGIGILWYKKYRIKSPKPAVLSRH
;
A
#
# COMPACT_ATOMS: atom_id res chain seq x y z
N MET A 1 -13.60 -2.76 38.88
CA MET A 1 -12.60 -3.85 38.68
C MET A 1 -13.19 -5.11 38.04
N LYS A 2 -14.34 -5.62 38.51
CA LYS A 2 -14.97 -6.84 37.97
C LYS A 2 -15.38 -6.74 36.48
N VAL A 3 -15.81 -5.55 36.03
CA VAL A 3 -16.20 -5.30 34.63
C VAL A 3 -14.97 -5.30 33.70
N VAL A 4 -13.88 -4.63 34.10
CA VAL A 4 -12.62 -4.60 33.33
C VAL A 4 -12.01 -6.01 33.24
N SER A 5 -12.03 -6.76 34.33
CA SER A 5 -11.58 -8.17 34.34
C SER A 5 -12.45 -9.04 33.43
N ARG A 6 -13.78 -8.83 33.38
CA ARG A 6 -14.68 -9.54 32.46
C ARG A 6 -14.42 -9.18 30.99
N ILE A 7 -14.20 -7.89 30.69
CA ILE A 7 -13.85 -7.44 29.33
C ILE A 7 -12.52 -8.05 28.90
N LEU A 8 -11.52 -8.08 29.79
CA LEU A 8 -10.22 -8.70 29.51
C LEU A 8 -10.36 -10.21 29.26
N THR A 9 -11.15 -10.92 30.07
CA THR A 9 -11.39 -12.36 29.86
C THR A 9 -12.16 -12.65 28.58
N ILE A 10 -13.15 -11.81 28.21
CA ILE A 10 -13.91 -11.97 26.96
C ILE A 10 -13.00 -11.69 25.76
N GLY A 11 -12.17 -10.64 25.82
CA GLY A 11 -11.19 -10.31 24.80
C GLY A 11 -10.17 -11.44 24.60
N LEU A 12 -9.60 -11.95 25.69
CA LEU A 12 -8.63 -13.05 25.62
C LEU A 12 -9.25 -14.36 25.10
N LEU A 13 -10.50 -14.65 25.48
CA LEU A 13 -11.23 -15.82 24.98
C LEU A 13 -11.56 -15.71 23.49
N SER A 14 -11.99 -14.52 23.03
CA SER A 14 -12.24 -14.27 21.61
C SER A 14 -10.96 -14.40 20.77
N LEU A 15 -9.83 -13.88 21.26
CA LEU A 15 -8.55 -13.99 20.59
C LEU A 15 -8.08 -15.46 20.52
N GLY A 16 -8.22 -16.21 21.62
CA GLY A 16 -7.92 -17.65 21.65
C GLY A 16 -8.75 -18.45 20.64
N LEU A 17 -10.04 -18.16 20.52
CA LEU A 17 -10.95 -18.88 19.60
C LEU A 17 -10.58 -18.67 18.12
N THR A 18 -10.04 -17.50 17.77
CA THR A 18 -9.59 -17.23 16.39
C THR A 18 -8.32 -17.99 16.00
N ILE A 19 -7.44 -18.30 16.96
CA ILE A 19 -6.18 -19.02 16.70
C ILE A 19 -6.44 -20.50 16.39
N LEU A 20 -7.51 -21.08 16.94
CA LEU A 20 -7.88 -22.48 16.71
C LEU A 20 -8.66 -22.70 15.40
N SER A 21 -9.08 -21.64 14.70
CA SER A 21 -9.81 -21.73 13.43
C SER A 21 -8.87 -21.66 12.22
N SER A 22 -8.06 -22.70 12.01
CA SER A 22 -7.28 -22.89 10.78
C SER A 22 -8.18 -23.41 9.65
N THR A 23 -8.96 -22.51 9.05
CA THR A 23 -9.70 -22.81 7.83
C THR A 23 -8.80 -22.57 6.62
N VAL A 24 -8.58 -23.60 5.78
CA VAL A 24 -7.91 -23.47 4.48
C VAL A 24 -8.88 -22.75 3.55
N THR A 25 -8.88 -21.43 3.62
CA THR A 25 -9.73 -20.59 2.79
C THR A 25 -9.00 -20.31 1.47
N LEU A 26 -9.44 -21.01 0.41
CA LEU A 26 -9.13 -20.64 -0.97
C LEU A 26 -9.89 -19.34 -1.31
N GLY A 27 -9.46 -18.20 -0.77
CA GLY A 27 -10.13 -16.93 -1.11
C GLY A 27 -10.12 -15.80 -0.10
N GLN A 28 -9.04 -15.56 0.66
CA GLN A 28 -8.82 -14.23 1.23
C GLN A 28 -7.80 -13.46 0.38
N CYS A 29 -8.38 -12.82 -0.63
CA CYS A 29 -7.93 -11.71 -1.47
C CYS A 29 -6.79 -11.88 -2.49
N ALA A 30 -5.91 -12.89 -2.42
CA ALA A 30 -4.91 -13.11 -3.49
C ALA A 30 -5.27 -14.26 -4.46
N MET A 31 -6.17 -15.14 -4.04
CA MET A 31 -6.44 -16.40 -4.74
C MET A 31 -7.29 -16.19 -6.01
N CYS A 32 -8.18 -15.18 -6.01
CA CYS A 32 -8.98 -14.84 -7.19
C CYS A 32 -8.11 -14.38 -8.36
N SER A 33 -7.03 -13.64 -8.07
CA SER A 33 -6.13 -13.13 -9.12
C SER A 33 -5.27 -14.24 -9.72
N LEU A 34 -4.77 -15.14 -8.89
CA LEU A 34 -3.95 -16.27 -9.33
C LEU A 34 -4.76 -17.26 -10.20
N ASN A 35 -6.03 -17.51 -9.86
CA ASN A 35 -6.89 -18.39 -10.66
C ASN A 35 -7.28 -17.75 -12.00
N ALA A 36 -7.49 -16.42 -12.02
CA ALA A 36 -7.75 -15.69 -13.26
C ALA A 36 -6.54 -15.74 -14.20
N GLU A 37 -5.32 -15.57 -13.68
CA GLU A 37 -4.09 -15.63 -14.47
C GLU A 37 -3.79 -17.08 -14.95
N ASN A 38 -4.01 -18.09 -14.11
CA ASN A 38 -3.87 -19.50 -14.48
C ASN A 38 -4.86 -19.91 -15.59
N SER A 39 -6.10 -19.42 -15.52
CA SER A 39 -7.10 -19.64 -16.57
C SER A 39 -6.65 -19.10 -17.94
N THR A 40 -5.78 -18.08 -17.97
CA THR A 40 -5.27 -17.53 -19.23
C THR A 40 -4.13 -18.31 -19.88
N GLN A 41 -3.40 -19.10 -19.09
CA GLN A 41 -2.38 -20.00 -19.61
C GLN A 41 -2.99 -21.16 -20.43
N HIS A 42 -4.26 -21.51 -20.15
CA HIS A 42 -5.02 -22.52 -20.87
C HIS A 42 -5.98 -21.95 -21.95
N GLY A 43 -5.76 -20.71 -22.39
CA GLY A 43 -6.46 -20.13 -23.55
C GLY A 43 -7.65 -19.23 -23.21
N SER A 44 -7.99 -19.03 -21.93
CA SER A 44 -9.00 -18.05 -21.53
C SER A 44 -8.43 -16.62 -21.59
N THR A 45 -9.20 -15.62 -22.00
CA THR A 45 -8.73 -14.22 -22.06
C THR A 45 -9.04 -13.41 -20.81
N GLN A 46 -9.79 -13.99 -19.87
CA GLN A 46 -10.44 -13.30 -18.76
C GLN A 46 -9.49 -12.76 -17.67
N GLY A 47 -8.24 -13.25 -17.61
CA GLY A 47 -7.20 -12.77 -16.67
C GLY A 47 -6.01 -12.05 -17.33
N LYS A 48 -6.06 -11.76 -18.64
CA LYS A 48 -4.96 -11.07 -19.32
C LYS A 48 -4.82 -9.65 -18.78
N GLY A 49 -3.63 -9.30 -18.28
CA GLY A 49 -3.31 -7.95 -17.80
C GLY A 49 -3.53 -7.71 -16.31
N LEU A 50 -3.91 -8.72 -15.53
CA LEU A 50 -4.12 -8.59 -14.09
C LEU A 50 -2.83 -8.23 -13.33
N ASN A 51 -1.70 -8.85 -13.69
CA ASN A 51 -0.38 -8.54 -13.14
C ASN A 51 0.03 -7.08 -13.42
N ASN A 52 -0.27 -6.57 -14.61
CA ASN A 52 -0.05 -5.16 -14.95
C ASN A 52 -0.89 -4.22 -14.06
N GLY A 53 -2.12 -4.61 -13.72
CA GLY A 53 -2.97 -3.85 -12.80
C GLY A 53 -2.38 -3.78 -11.37
N ILE A 54 -1.82 -4.88 -10.88
CA ILE A 54 -1.18 -4.94 -9.55
C ILE A 54 0.09 -4.09 -9.52
N LEU A 55 0.94 -4.19 -10.55
CA LEU A 55 2.13 -3.35 -10.68
C LEU A 55 1.78 -1.87 -10.82
N PHE A 56 0.68 -1.54 -11.50
CA PHE A 56 0.18 -0.17 -11.60
C PHE A 56 -0.30 0.36 -10.23
N LEU A 57 -1.09 -0.41 -9.49
CA LEU A 57 -1.58 -0.03 -8.16
C LEU A 57 -0.45 0.13 -7.15
N LEU A 58 0.57 -0.73 -7.21
CA LEU A 58 1.76 -0.63 -6.35
C LEU A 58 2.68 0.53 -6.76
N GLY A 59 2.83 0.81 -8.06
CA GLY A 59 3.71 1.87 -8.56
C GLY A 59 3.12 3.28 -8.44
N ALA A 60 1.80 3.43 -8.61
CA ALA A 60 1.09 4.71 -8.56
C ALA A 60 1.41 5.58 -7.32
N PRO A 61 1.37 5.09 -6.06
CA PRO A 61 1.66 5.92 -4.90
C PRO A 61 3.10 6.45 -4.88
N PHE A 62 4.07 5.67 -5.35
CA PHE A 62 5.47 6.11 -5.45
C PHE A 62 5.66 7.18 -6.53
N LEU A 63 5.01 7.02 -7.68
CA LEU A 63 5.06 8.00 -8.76
C LEU A 63 4.44 9.34 -8.35
N ILE A 64 3.29 9.29 -7.66
CA ILE A 64 2.64 10.49 -7.12
C ILE A 64 3.54 11.17 -6.08
N GLY A 65 4.10 10.40 -5.14
CA GLY A 65 5.01 10.92 -4.12
C GLY A 65 6.26 11.57 -4.71
N ALA A 66 6.88 10.92 -5.71
CA ALA A 66 8.03 11.46 -6.43
C ALA A 66 7.69 12.77 -7.17
N GLY A 67 6.53 12.83 -7.83
CA GLY A 67 6.07 14.04 -8.51
C GLY A 67 5.89 15.22 -7.55
N ILE A 68 5.21 15.00 -6.42
CA ILE A 68 5.02 16.02 -5.38
C ILE A 68 6.38 16.47 -4.82
N GLY A 69 7.27 15.51 -4.52
CA GLY A 69 8.61 15.80 -4.00
C GLY A 69 9.46 16.65 -4.95
N ILE A 70 9.43 16.35 -6.25
CA ILE A 70 10.15 17.12 -7.27
C ILE A 70 9.59 18.55 -7.39
N LEU A 71 8.26 18.68 -7.45
CA LEU A 71 7.60 19.99 -7.52
C LEU A 71 7.90 20.85 -6.29
N TRP A 72 7.86 20.24 -5.10
CA TRP A 72 8.24 20.90 -3.86
C TRP A 72 9.70 21.34 -3.89
N TYR A 73 10.63 20.44 -4.24
CA TYR A 73 12.06 20.78 -4.32
C TYR A 73 12.34 21.92 -5.30
N LYS A 74 11.72 21.93 -6.48
CA LYS A 74 11.88 23.03 -7.46
C LYS A 74 11.28 24.34 -6.98
N LYS A 75 10.16 24.31 -6.25
CA LYS A 75 9.49 25.51 -5.73
C LYS A 75 10.23 26.14 -4.55
N TYR A 76 10.80 25.32 -3.66
CA TYR A 76 11.41 25.78 -2.42
C TYR A 76 12.94 25.84 -2.43
N ARG A 77 13.60 25.40 -3.51
CA ARG A 77 15.00 25.77 -3.79
C ARG A 77 15.06 27.25 -4.14
N ILE A 78 15.19 28.06 -3.08
CA ILE A 78 15.55 29.47 -3.14
C ILE A 78 16.81 29.59 -4.00
N LYS A 79 16.72 30.28 -5.14
CA LYS A 79 17.91 30.77 -5.83
C LYS A 79 18.57 31.74 -4.86
N SER A 80 19.79 31.43 -4.43
CA SER A 80 20.60 32.32 -3.59
C SER A 80 20.44 33.74 -4.11
N PRO A 81 20.01 34.73 -3.31
CA PRO A 81 20.02 36.11 -3.76
C PRO A 81 21.46 36.39 -4.18
N LYS A 82 21.68 36.68 -5.47
CA LYS A 82 22.97 37.17 -5.93
C LYS A 82 23.30 38.34 -5.00
N PRO A 83 24.45 38.34 -4.32
CA PRO A 83 24.79 39.44 -3.45
C PRO A 83 24.87 40.70 -4.32
N ALA A 84 23.82 41.50 -4.27
CA ALA A 84 23.85 42.88 -4.72
C ALA A 84 24.70 43.59 -3.68
N VAL A 85 26.02 43.68 -3.92
CA VAL A 85 27.00 44.63 -3.34
C VAL A 85 28.41 44.12 -3.72
N LEU A 86 28.71 44.19 -5.01
CA LEU A 86 30.05 44.48 -5.50
C LEU A 86 29.98 45.81 -6.27
N SER A 87 29.49 46.85 -5.60
CA SER A 87 29.45 48.23 -6.10
C SER A 87 29.76 49.16 -4.93
N ARG A 88 30.96 49.00 -4.35
CA ARG A 88 31.60 50.03 -3.53
C ARG A 88 32.93 50.36 -4.21
N HIS A 89 32.88 51.24 -5.19
CA HIS A 89 33.95 52.14 -5.63
C HIS A 89 33.30 53.32 -6.34
#